data_AF-A0A9D6JL03-F1
#
_entry.id   AF-A0A9D6JL03-F1
#
_cell.length_a   1.000
_cell.length_b   1.000
_cell.length_c   1.000
_cell.angle_alpha   90.00
_cell.angle_beta   90.00
_cell.angle_gamma   90.00
#
_symmetry.space_group_name_H-M   'P 1'
#
loop_
_entity.id
_entity.type
_entity.pdbx_description
1 polymer ?
#
loop_
_entity_poly.entity_id
_entity_poly.type
_entity_poly.pdbx_seq_one_letter_code
_entity_poly.pdbx_strand_id
1 'polypeptide(L)'
;MVKVFALLFSALMAVASVGGYVYLDAKIITGEIQISEGQTKVDEGQSALDKGKAKLTAGKLALAEGKAEYETAHDNLFMIFMDKLFNNGNGFENGRKNIAEGIKHIAQGEAGINAGEKRLAAGELELHQGKEQLKLARGIRISCALGAIFFGVLSIALTILWRRSLTLVFKRVTP
;
A
#
# COMPACT_ATOMS: atom_id res chain seq x y z
N MET A 1 0.21 -46.44 -29.24
CA MET A 1 -0.16 -45.95 -27.90
C MET A 1 0.73 -44.79 -27.43
N VAL A 2 2.06 -44.95 -27.33
CA VAL A 2 2.99 -43.90 -26.83
C VAL A 2 2.80 -42.53 -27.53
N LYS A 3 2.55 -42.53 -28.83
CA LYS A 3 2.31 -41.31 -29.63
C LYS A 3 1.09 -40.50 -29.16
N VAL A 4 -0.02 -41.18 -28.88
CA VAL A 4 -1.27 -40.55 -28.44
C VAL A 4 -1.11 -39.95 -27.05
N PHE A 5 -0.42 -40.66 -26.14
CA PHE A 5 -0.13 -40.15 -24.80
C PHE A 5 0.72 -38.88 -24.83
N ALA A 6 1.73 -38.80 -25.70
CA ALA A 6 2.56 -37.61 -25.82
C ALA A 6 1.80 -36.39 -26.35
N LEU A 7 0.86 -36.57 -27.29
CA LEU A 7 0.00 -35.47 -27.78
C LEU A 7 -1.00 -35.00 -26.72
N LEU A 8 -1.63 -35.94 -26.01
CA LEU A 8 -2.54 -35.60 -24.90
C LEU A 8 -1.80 -34.83 -23.81
N PHE A 9 -0.58 -35.25 -23.47
CA PHE A 9 0.24 -34.58 -22.48
C PHE A 9 0.66 -33.16 -22.91
N SER A 10 1.11 -32.97 -24.16
CA SER A 10 1.45 -31.64 -24.67
C SER A 10 0.24 -30.71 -24.75
N ALA A 11 -0.92 -31.24 -25.16
CA ALA A 11 -2.16 -30.47 -25.22
C ALA A 11 -2.63 -30.07 -23.82
N LEU A 12 -2.55 -30.97 -22.83
CA LEU A 12 -2.88 -30.68 -21.44
C LEU A 12 -1.97 -29.58 -20.87
N MET A 13 -0.66 -29.65 -21.10
CA MET A 13 0.29 -28.62 -20.66
C MET A 13 0.03 -27.28 -21.34
N ALA A 14 -0.33 -27.26 -22.62
CA ALA A 14 -0.70 -26.02 -23.31
C ALA A 14 -1.96 -25.38 -22.69
N VAL A 15 -3.00 -26.17 -22.42
CA VAL A 15 -4.23 -25.69 -21.77
C VAL A 15 -3.95 -25.19 -20.35
N ALA A 16 -3.15 -25.92 -19.57
CA ALA A 16 -2.74 -25.48 -18.23
C ALA A 16 -1.96 -24.15 -18.28
N SER A 17 -1.06 -23.99 -19.26
CA SER A 17 -0.27 -22.77 -19.44
C SER A 17 -1.13 -21.56 -19.83
N VAL A 18 -2.12 -21.76 -20.71
CA VAL A 18 -3.08 -20.70 -21.10
C VAL A 18 -4.01 -20.35 -19.94
N GLY A 19 -4.53 -21.35 -19.22
CA GLY A 19 -5.36 -21.13 -18.04
C GLY A 19 -4.61 -20.35 -16.95
N GLY A 20 -3.35 -20.72 -16.70
CA GLY A 20 -2.47 -19.97 -15.80
C GLY A 20 -2.24 -18.53 -16.25
N TYR A 21 -2.00 -18.31 -17.54
CA TYR A 21 -1.84 -16.96 -18.10
C TYR A 21 -3.06 -16.06 -17.85
N VAL A 22 -4.27 -16.53 -18.18
CA VAL A 22 -5.50 -15.74 -18.01
C VAL A 22 -5.78 -15.44 -16.54
N TYR A 23 -5.55 -16.43 -15.67
CA TYR A 23 -5.71 -16.24 -14.22
C TYR A 23 -4.72 -15.21 -13.66
N LEU A 24 -3.44 -15.29 -14.04
CA LEU A 24 -2.42 -14.33 -13.60
C LEU A 24 -2.68 -12.93 -14.15
N ASP A 25 -3.16 -12.80 -15.38
CA ASP A 25 -3.48 -11.50 -15.98
C ASP A 25 -4.58 -10.77 -15.18
N ALA A 26 -5.68 -11.45 -14.88
CA ALA A 26 -6.74 -10.89 -14.04
C ALA A 26 -6.21 -10.45 -12.67
N LYS A 27 -5.37 -11.28 -12.03
CA LYS A 27 -4.78 -10.99 -10.72
C LYS A 27 -3.81 -9.80 -10.76
N ILE A 28 -3.04 -9.65 -11.84
CA ILE A 28 -2.14 -8.50 -12.05
C ILE A 28 -2.94 -7.22 -12.19
N ILE A 29 -4.02 -7.21 -12.99
CA ILE A 29 -4.88 -6.02 -13.17
C ILE A 29 -5.48 -5.60 -11.83
N THR A 30 -6.05 -6.54 -11.07
CA THR A 30 -6.59 -6.24 -9.74
C THR A 30 -5.49 -5.73 -8.79
N GLY A 31 -4.31 -6.33 -8.82
CA GLY A 31 -3.16 -5.90 -8.03
C GLY A 31 -2.70 -4.49 -8.37
N GLU A 32 -2.67 -4.12 -9.66
CA GLU A 32 -2.31 -2.77 -10.12
C GLU A 32 -3.29 -1.72 -9.59
N ILE A 33 -4.59 -2.00 -9.64
CA ILE A 33 -5.63 -1.13 -9.08
C ILE A 33 -5.41 -0.96 -7.57
N GLN A 34 -5.20 -2.05 -6.84
CA GLN A 34 -4.97 -2.00 -5.39
C GLN A 34 -3.71 -1.21 -5.01
N ILE A 35 -2.62 -1.35 -5.77
CA ILE A 35 -1.40 -0.57 -5.55
C ILE A 35 -1.65 0.91 -5.84
N SER A 36 -2.39 1.24 -6.89
CA SER A 36 -2.74 2.63 -7.21
C SER A 36 -3.58 3.26 -6.10
N GLU A 37 -4.63 2.58 -5.64
CA GLU A 37 -5.46 3.04 -4.53
C GLU A 37 -4.67 3.15 -3.22
N GLY A 38 -3.78 2.18 -2.96
CA GLY A 38 -2.88 2.20 -1.82
C GLY A 38 -1.95 3.41 -1.86
N GLN A 39 -1.42 3.76 -3.04
CA GLN A 39 -0.53 4.91 -3.20
C GLN A 39 -1.28 6.21 -2.91
N THR A 40 -2.49 6.37 -3.45
CA THR A 40 -3.34 7.53 -3.16
C THR A 40 -3.60 7.66 -1.66
N LYS A 41 -3.90 6.56 -0.95
CA LYS A 41 -4.12 6.59 0.50
C LYS A 41 -2.86 6.98 1.29
N VAL A 42 -1.68 6.53 0.87
CA VAL A 42 -0.41 6.95 1.48
C VAL A 42 -0.19 8.45 1.26
N ASP A 43 -0.39 8.94 0.03
CA ASP A 43 -0.20 10.35 -0.30
C ASP A 43 -1.19 11.26 0.49
N GLU A 44 -2.46 10.86 0.58
CA GLU A 44 -3.46 11.52 1.42
C GLU A 44 -3.07 11.49 2.91
N GLY A 45 -2.59 10.35 3.40
CA GLY A 45 -2.11 10.17 4.76
C GLY A 45 -0.93 11.08 5.09
N GLN A 46 0.03 11.21 4.17
CA GLN A 46 1.17 12.12 4.30
C GLN A 46 0.71 13.58 4.35
N SER A 47 -0.20 13.99 3.45
CA SER A 47 -0.76 15.34 3.47
C SER A 47 -1.50 15.66 4.77
N ALA A 48 -2.29 14.70 5.27
CA ALA A 48 -2.99 14.84 6.54
C ALA A 48 -2.03 14.96 7.73
N LEU A 49 -0.95 14.17 7.72
CA LEU A 49 0.09 14.21 8.74
C LEU A 49 0.81 15.58 8.75
N ASP A 50 1.15 16.11 7.58
CA ASP A 50 1.82 17.41 7.45
C ASP A 50 0.92 18.55 7.94
N LYS A 51 -0.37 18.52 7.60
CA LYS A 51 -1.37 19.46 8.16
C LYS A 51 -1.48 19.33 9.68
N GLY A 52 -1.46 18.09 10.20
CA GLY A 52 -1.45 17.82 11.64
C GLY A 52 -0.23 18.41 12.34
N LYS A 53 0.97 18.25 11.77
CA LYS A 53 2.22 18.85 12.24
C LYS A 53 2.16 20.36 12.25
N ALA A 54 1.70 20.97 11.16
CA ALA A 54 1.54 22.42 11.07
C ALA A 54 0.58 22.97 12.15
N LYS A 55 -0.56 22.29 12.34
CA LYS A 55 -1.53 22.65 13.39
C LYS A 55 -0.94 22.50 14.79
N LEU A 56 -0.17 21.45 15.04
CA LEU A 56 0.51 21.24 16.32
C LEU A 56 1.51 22.37 16.59
N THR A 57 2.32 22.74 15.61
CA THR A 57 3.28 23.84 15.72
C THR A 57 2.58 25.17 16.01
N ALA A 58 1.50 25.48 15.29
CA ALA A 58 0.70 26.67 15.56
C ALA A 58 0.09 26.66 16.99
N GLY A 59 -0.41 25.51 17.44
CA GLY A 59 -0.91 25.34 18.81
C GLY A 59 0.16 25.54 19.87
N LYS A 60 1.39 25.05 19.64
CA LYS A 60 2.52 25.29 20.55
C LYS A 60 2.89 26.77 20.64
N LEU A 61 2.87 27.49 19.52
CA LEU A 61 3.16 28.92 19.50
C LEU A 61 2.09 29.70 20.28
N ALA A 62 0.81 29.44 20.00
CA ALA A 62 -0.31 30.08 20.70
C ALA A 62 -0.28 29.80 22.22
N LEU A 63 0.10 28.58 22.62
CA LEU A 63 0.26 28.22 24.03
C LEU A 63 1.43 28.98 24.68
N ALA A 64 2.54 29.18 23.95
CA ALA A 64 3.68 29.94 24.44
C ALA A 64 3.34 31.43 24.60
N GLU A 65 2.63 32.02 23.64
CA GLU A 65 2.14 33.40 23.69
C GLU A 65 1.16 33.58 24.87
N GLY A 66 0.15 32.71 24.99
CA GLY A 66 -0.79 32.75 26.10
C GLY A 66 -0.14 32.55 27.47
N LYS A 67 0.93 31.75 27.54
CA LYS A 67 1.73 31.62 28.77
C LYS A 67 2.47 32.94 29.09
N ALA A 68 3.06 33.60 28.11
CA ALA A 68 3.75 34.88 28.32
C ALA A 68 2.78 35.99 28.76
N GLU A 69 1.58 36.03 28.19
CA GLU A 69 0.50 36.93 28.62
C GLU A 69 0.06 36.64 30.06
N TYR A 70 -0.12 35.36 30.39
CA TYR A 70 -0.46 34.93 31.75
C TYR A 70 0.61 35.36 32.77
N GLU A 71 1.89 35.14 32.50
CA GLU A 71 2.99 35.55 33.38
C GLU A 71 3.02 37.08 33.55
N THR A 72 2.86 37.84 32.45
CA THR A 72 2.81 39.31 32.50
C THR A 72 1.65 39.83 33.34
N ALA A 73 0.47 39.21 33.22
CA ALA A 73 -0.69 39.55 34.04
C ALA A 73 -0.49 39.15 35.51
N HIS A 74 0.17 38.02 35.76
CA HIS A 74 0.44 37.50 37.10
C HIS A 74 1.52 38.32 37.82
N ASP A 75 2.46 38.94 37.12
CA ASP A 75 3.46 39.84 37.71
C ASP A 75 2.89 41.25 38.01
N ASN A 76 1.72 41.58 37.47
CA ASN A 76 1.07 42.86 37.71
C ASN A 76 0.19 42.82 38.97
N LEU A 77 0.68 43.43 40.05
CA LEU A 77 0.00 43.48 41.36
C LEU A 77 -1.42 44.08 41.29
N PHE A 78 -1.66 45.04 40.40
CA PHE A 78 -2.99 45.61 40.18
C PHE A 78 -3.96 44.58 39.59
N MET A 79 -3.51 43.78 38.62
CA MET A 79 -4.32 42.71 38.03
C MET A 79 -4.62 41.61 39.05
N ILE A 80 -3.64 41.23 39.89
CA ILE A 80 -3.85 40.28 41.00
C ILE A 80 -4.89 40.81 41.98
N PHE A 81 -4.78 42.08 42.36
CA PHE A 81 -5.74 42.72 43.27
C PHE A 81 -7.15 42.74 42.68
N MET A 82 -7.29 43.12 41.41
CA MET A 82 -8.58 43.11 40.70
C MET A 82 -9.17 41.70 40.59
N ASP A 83 -8.37 40.68 40.30
CA ASP A 83 -8.86 39.29 40.26
C ASP A 83 -9.32 38.80 41.63
N LYS A 84 -8.62 39.18 42.71
CA LYS A 84 -9.03 38.86 44.08
C LYS A 84 -10.32 39.57 44.48
N LEU A 85 -10.51 40.81 44.04
CA LEU A 85 -11.65 41.65 44.38
C LEU A 85 -12.91 41.27 43.58
N PHE A 86 -12.77 40.99 42.28
CA PHE A 86 -13.90 40.76 41.37
C PHE A 86 -14.15 39.27 41.03
N ASN A 87 -13.09 38.46 40.97
CA ASN A 87 -13.17 37.03 40.61
C ASN A 87 -12.83 36.10 41.79
N ASN A 88 -12.67 36.64 43.00
CA ASN A 88 -12.30 35.89 44.19
C ASN A 88 -10.98 35.10 44.04
N GLY A 89 -10.08 35.52 43.14
CA GLY A 89 -8.80 34.85 42.85
C GLY A 89 -8.88 33.68 41.85
N ASN A 90 -10.05 33.39 41.30
CA ASN A 90 -10.25 32.23 40.42
C ASN A 90 -9.74 32.44 38.99
N GLY A 91 -9.50 33.67 38.54
CA GLY A 91 -9.10 33.95 37.17
C GLY A 91 -7.71 33.39 36.86
N PHE A 92 -6.74 33.63 37.75
CA PHE A 92 -5.38 33.08 37.60
C PHE A 92 -5.34 31.55 37.78
N GLU A 93 -6.16 31.00 38.67
CA GLU A 93 -6.26 29.53 38.82
C GLU A 93 -6.81 28.87 37.56
N ASN A 94 -7.84 29.45 36.95
CA ASN A 94 -8.39 28.98 35.67
C ASN A 94 -7.38 29.14 34.53
N GLY A 95 -6.64 30.26 34.47
CA GLY A 95 -5.56 30.44 33.50
C GLY A 95 -4.49 29.35 33.59
N ARG A 96 -4.07 29.00 34.82
CA ARG A 96 -3.11 27.90 35.07
C ARG A 96 -3.67 26.54 34.63
N LYS A 97 -4.94 26.26 34.91
CA LYS A 97 -5.62 25.03 34.47
C LYS A 97 -5.68 24.96 32.94
N ASN A 98 -6.04 26.05 32.26
CA ASN A 98 -6.10 26.13 30.80
C ASN A 98 -4.72 25.89 30.17
N ILE A 99 -3.64 26.45 30.73
CA ILE A 99 -2.28 26.19 30.26
C ILE A 99 -1.91 24.71 30.43
N ALA A 100 -2.22 24.12 31.59
CA ALA A 100 -1.96 22.70 31.84
C ALA A 100 -2.72 21.77 30.89
N GLU A 101 -3.99 22.08 30.61
CA GLU A 101 -4.80 21.38 29.61
C GLU A 101 -4.21 21.55 28.21
N GLY A 102 -3.80 22.77 27.84
CA GLY A 102 -3.13 23.06 26.58
C GLY A 102 -1.86 22.21 26.38
N ILE A 103 -1.00 22.11 27.40
CA ILE A 103 0.20 21.25 27.38
C ILE A 103 -0.20 19.79 27.15
N LYS A 104 -1.24 19.30 27.85
CA LYS A 104 -1.74 17.93 27.68
C LYS A 104 -2.26 17.68 26.26
N HIS A 105 -2.98 18.63 25.67
CA HIS A 105 -3.45 18.56 24.29
C HIS A 105 -2.29 18.52 23.28
N ILE A 106 -1.23 19.31 23.50
CA ILE A 106 -0.02 19.25 22.66
C ILE A 106 0.64 17.87 22.76
N ALA A 107 0.80 17.33 23.97
CA ALA A 107 1.39 16.00 24.16
C ALA A 107 0.56 14.88 23.49
N GLN A 108 -0.77 14.97 23.56
CA GLN A 108 -1.67 14.06 22.84
C GLN A 108 -1.53 14.21 21.32
N GLY A 109 -1.41 15.44 20.82
CA GLY A 109 -1.18 15.73 19.40
C GLY A 109 0.14 15.15 18.89
N GLU A 110 1.22 15.28 19.65
CA GLU A 110 2.53 14.67 19.35
C GLU A 110 2.45 13.14 19.29
N ALA A 111 1.81 12.52 20.28
CA ALA A 111 1.60 11.08 20.30
C ALA A 111 0.77 10.61 19.08
N GLY A 112 -0.26 11.38 18.71
CA GLY A 112 -1.07 11.13 17.52
C GLY A 112 -0.26 11.22 16.21
N ILE A 113 0.61 12.23 16.07
CA ILE A 113 1.49 12.37 14.92
C ILE A 113 2.47 11.20 14.81
N ASN A 114 3.12 10.81 15.93
CA ASN A 114 4.03 9.67 15.94
C ASN A 114 3.32 8.36 15.58
N ALA A 115 2.10 8.14 16.09
CA ALA A 115 1.28 7.00 15.68
C ALA A 115 0.92 7.03 14.19
N GLY A 116 0.60 8.22 13.67
CA GLY A 116 0.36 8.46 12.25
C GLY A 116 1.57 8.15 11.38
N GLU A 117 2.76 8.61 11.74
CA GLU A 117 4.03 8.32 11.06
C GLU A 117 4.31 6.82 10.99
N LYS A 118 4.16 6.11 12.11
CA LYS A 118 4.34 4.64 12.14
C LYS A 118 3.36 3.92 11.22
N ARG A 119 2.10 4.36 11.21
CA ARG A 119 1.08 3.78 10.33
C ARG A 119 1.38 4.06 8.87
N LEU A 120 1.86 5.25 8.54
CA LEU A 120 2.23 5.62 7.19
C LEU A 120 3.42 4.78 6.70
N ALA A 121 4.47 4.65 7.51
CA ALA A 121 5.63 3.81 7.20
C ALA A 121 5.25 2.34 7.00
N ALA A 122 4.32 1.82 7.81
CA ALA A 122 3.79 0.47 7.61
C ALA A 122 3.04 0.33 6.27
N GLY A 123 2.20 1.30 5.93
CA GLY A 123 1.49 1.34 4.65
C GLY A 123 2.42 1.42 3.44
N GLU A 124 3.48 2.23 3.52
CA GLU A 124 4.52 2.30 2.49
C GLU A 124 5.25 0.96 2.30
N LEU A 125 5.56 0.27 3.40
CA LEU A 125 6.19 -1.05 3.36
C LEU A 125 5.28 -2.10 2.71
N GLU A 126 4.01 -2.14 3.08
CA GLU A 126 3.02 -3.04 2.47
C GLU A 126 2.88 -2.77 0.97
N LEU A 127 2.86 -1.50 0.58
CA LEU A 127 2.77 -1.09 -0.81
C LEU A 127 4.03 -1.48 -1.60
N HIS A 128 5.21 -1.35 -1.01
CA HIS A 128 6.46 -1.81 -1.61
C HIS A 128 6.46 -3.33 -1.81
N GLN A 129 6.05 -4.09 -0.80
CA GLN A 129 5.94 -5.55 -0.90
C GLN A 129 4.92 -5.97 -1.97
N GLY A 130 3.77 -5.29 -2.04
CA GLY A 130 2.78 -5.54 -3.07
C GLY A 130 3.29 -5.24 -4.49
N LYS A 131 4.08 -4.18 -4.66
CA LYS A 131 4.76 -3.86 -5.94
C LYS A 131 5.74 -4.96 -6.35
N GLU A 132 6.53 -5.49 -5.42
CA GLU A 132 7.45 -6.61 -5.71
C GLU A 132 6.70 -7.90 -6.06
N GLN A 133 5.62 -8.23 -5.34
CA GLN A 133 4.77 -9.37 -5.69
C GLN A 133 4.16 -9.23 -7.09
N LEU A 134 3.72 -8.03 -7.46
CA LEU A 134 3.20 -7.74 -8.78
C LEU A 134 4.27 -7.94 -9.87
N LYS A 135 5.50 -7.52 -9.61
CA LYS A 135 6.64 -7.73 -10.51
C LYS A 135 6.94 -9.21 -10.71
N LEU A 136 6.92 -10.01 -9.64
CA LEU A 136 7.04 -11.46 -9.73
C LEU A 136 5.90 -12.09 -10.53
N ALA A 137 4.66 -11.67 -10.29
CA ALA A 137 3.49 -12.14 -11.04
C ALA A 137 3.61 -11.85 -12.54
N ARG A 138 4.10 -10.66 -12.93
CA ARG A 138 4.39 -10.33 -14.33
C ARG A 138 5.48 -11.23 -14.92
N GLY A 139 6.52 -11.55 -14.15
CA GLY A 139 7.55 -12.51 -14.56
C GLY A 139 6.97 -13.89 -14.86
N ILE A 140 6.15 -14.43 -13.94
CA ILE A 140 5.47 -15.72 -14.11
C ILE A 140 4.54 -15.70 -15.31
N ARG A 141 3.82 -14.61 -15.55
CA ARG A 141 2.94 -14.45 -16.72
C ARG A 141 3.72 -14.61 -18.03
N ILE A 142 4.92 -14.02 -18.13
CA ILE A 142 5.77 -14.17 -19.32
C ILE A 142 6.20 -15.63 -19.48
N SER A 143 6.59 -16.30 -18.38
CA SER A 143 6.94 -17.72 -18.41
C SER A 143 5.76 -18.61 -18.86
N CYS A 144 4.54 -18.35 -18.39
CA CYS A 144 3.33 -19.04 -18.85
C CYS A 144 3.01 -18.76 -20.32
N ALA A 145 3.25 -17.54 -20.81
CA ALA A 145 3.07 -17.21 -22.22
C ALA A 145 4.06 -17.99 -23.11
N LEU A 146 5.34 -18.00 -22.72
CA LEU A 146 6.37 -18.76 -23.42
C LEU A 146 6.10 -20.27 -23.38
N GLY A 147 5.66 -20.80 -22.25
CA GLY A 147 5.25 -22.21 -22.11
C GLY A 147 4.10 -22.56 -23.05
N ALA A 148 3.06 -21.73 -23.12
CA ALA A 148 1.91 -21.95 -24.00
C ALA A 148 2.33 -22.00 -25.47
N ILE A 149 3.20 -21.06 -25.89
CA ILE A 149 3.76 -21.03 -27.25
C ILE A 149 4.59 -22.29 -27.51
N PHE A 150 5.49 -22.64 -26.60
CA PHE A 150 6.38 -23.80 -26.75
C PHE A 150 5.59 -25.11 -26.88
N PHE A 151 4.65 -25.38 -25.98
CA PHE A 151 3.83 -26.60 -26.03
C PHE A 151 2.88 -26.61 -27.23
N GLY A 152 2.36 -25.44 -27.64
CA GLY A 152 1.56 -25.30 -28.85
C GLY A 152 2.34 -25.67 -30.11
N VAL A 153 3.53 -25.09 -30.28
CA VAL A 153 4.43 -25.39 -31.41
C VAL A 153 4.87 -26.86 -31.39
N LEU A 154 5.22 -27.40 -30.23
CA LEU A 154 5.61 -28.79 -30.07
C LEU A 154 4.49 -29.76 -30.49
N SER A 155 3.25 -29.48 -30.09
CA SER A 155 2.08 -30.26 -30.49
C SER A 155 1.87 -30.26 -32.02
N ILE A 156 2.01 -29.10 -32.67
CA ILE A 156 1.92 -28.96 -34.13
C ILE A 156 3.07 -29.72 -34.82
N ALA A 157 4.29 -29.63 -34.30
CA ALA A 157 5.44 -30.34 -34.87
C ALA A 157 5.26 -31.87 -34.78
N LEU A 158 4.81 -32.38 -33.63
CA LEU A 158 4.58 -33.81 -33.41
C LEU A 158 3.47 -34.36 -34.32
N THR A 159 2.38 -33.61 -34.50
CA THR A 159 1.31 -33.99 -35.43
C THR A 159 1.81 -34.05 -36.89
N ILE A 160 2.62 -33.09 -37.34
CA ILE A 160 3.19 -33.09 -38.70
C ILE A 160 4.19 -34.26 -38.90
N LEU A 161 5.12 -34.46 -37.96
CA LEU A 161 6.16 -35.48 -38.06
C LEU A 161 5.59 -36.90 -38.07
N TRP A 162 4.59 -37.19 -37.23
CA TRP A 162 3.95 -38.51 -37.25
C TRP A 162 3.02 -38.72 -38.44
N ARG A 163 2.39 -37.67 -38.98
CA ARG A 163 1.65 -37.78 -40.23
C ARG A 163 2.57 -38.18 -41.39
N ARG A 164 3.77 -37.57 -41.49
CA ARG A 164 4.79 -37.95 -42.48
C ARG A 164 5.28 -39.40 -42.31
N SER A 165 5.52 -39.84 -41.07
CA SER A 165 5.94 -41.22 -40.78
C SER A 165 4.88 -42.26 -41.22
N LEU A 166 3.60 -42.00 -40.98
CA LEU A 166 2.51 -42.88 -41.40
C LEU A 166 2.40 -42.96 -42.93
N THR A 167 2.51 -41.83 -43.62
CA THR A 167 2.50 -41.80 -45.10
C THR A 167 3.69 -42.54 -45.72
N LEU A 168 4.87 -42.51 -45.09
CA LEU A 168 6.07 -43.21 -45.56
C LEU A 168 6.00 -44.72 -45.32
N VAL A 169 5.34 -45.17 -44.25
CA VAL A 169 5.08 -46.59 -44.00
C VAL A 169 4.04 -47.12 -44.98
N PHE A 170 2.95 -46.40 -45.23
CA PHE A 170 1.93 -46.83 -46.19
C PHE A 170 2.47 -46.95 -47.62
N LYS A 171 3.34 -46.04 -48.06
CA LYS A 171 4.01 -46.12 -49.37
C LYS A 171 4.95 -47.33 -49.53
N ARG A 172 5.42 -47.92 -48.42
CA ARG A 172 6.31 -49.09 -48.42
C ARG A 172 5.56 -50.43 -48.35
N VAL A 173 4.24 -50.40 -48.10
CA VAL A 173 3.38 -51.58 -47.89
C VAL A 173 2.40 -51.80 -49.06
N THR A 174 2.26 -50.84 -49.96
CA THR A 174 1.57 -51.07 -51.25
C THR A 174 2.56 -51.60 -52.29
N PRO A 175 2.38 -52.83 -52.81
CA PRO A 175 3.16 -53.35 -53.95
C PRO A 175 2.86 -52.58 -55.24
#